data_AF-A0A352JVR3-F1
#
_entry.id   AF-A0A352JVR3-F1
#
_cell.length_a   1.000
_cell.length_b   1.000
_cell.length_c   1.000
_cell.angle_alpha   90.00
_cell.angle_beta   90.00
_cell.angle_gamma   90.00
#
_symmetry.space_group_name_H-M   'P 1'
#
loop_
_entity.id
_entity.type
_entity.pdbx_description
1 polymer ?
#
loop_
_entity_poly.entity_id
_entity_poly.type
_entity_poly.pdbx_seq_one_letter_code
_entity_poly.pdbx_strand_id
1 'polypeptide(L)'
;MNGLLRAITFIFLALLLVGGNLVWASQAVRVVEDLGDTQASFSCQKQINGTSISVEIPAVEMKTITVNSTEYKEVSLPAAEYLVPAQPGNEGDPDLPAFSSLVVIPDQEGVELSVTYSGYDTFEGIDIAPVQPSPADNDPNAPIPFTQNETLYSTDAFFPEQLAVSAEPVIMRDVRAVQVQINPVQYNPVRHELRIYRDLSVSLTYGGAVVNPKLTRTSYLSDGFYPLYKATFANFEDFFANVEVKRGGYMIICKPALADSLKPLAAWKHQKGYSVRIVKTTDIATNPTSTQIFNYIRTAYQTWADPPEYVMIVGDKDGTFLVPDYPYSSYASDHHYACVDGTDWLPDIFVARLSVDLMSEFRVAV
;
A
#
# COMPACT_ATOMS: atom_id res chain seq x y z
N MET A 1 -43.94 -69.02 28.97
CA MET A 1 -44.34 -67.73 29.57
C MET A 1 -43.11 -66.87 29.75
N ASN A 2 -43.04 -65.78 28.97
CA ASN A 2 -42.34 -64.49 29.15
C ASN A 2 -40.86 -64.38 29.59
N GLY A 3 -40.11 -63.58 28.82
CA GLY A 3 -39.01 -62.70 29.28
C GLY A 3 -37.61 -63.20 28.94
N LEU A 4 -37.01 -62.94 27.77
CA LEU A 4 -36.39 -61.70 27.26
C LEU A 4 -35.21 -61.15 28.10
N LEU A 5 -33.96 -61.33 27.61
CA LEU A 5 -32.86 -60.35 27.56
C LEU A 5 -31.66 -60.97 26.79
N ARG A 6 -31.46 -60.60 25.51
CA ARG A 6 -30.49 -59.61 24.96
C ARG A 6 -29.02 -60.04 24.96
N ALA A 7 -28.54 -60.43 23.78
CA ALA A 7 -27.13 -60.42 23.39
C ALA A 7 -26.92 -59.30 22.35
N ILE A 8 -25.92 -58.44 22.55
CA ILE A 8 -25.50 -57.39 21.62
C ILE A 8 -24.16 -57.84 21.02
N THR A 9 -24.14 -58.10 19.73
CA THR A 9 -22.92 -58.33 18.94
C THR A 9 -22.75 -57.16 17.99
N PHE A 10 -21.65 -56.41 18.11
CA PHE A 10 -21.28 -55.32 17.22
C PHE A 10 -20.83 -55.88 15.87
N ILE A 11 -21.49 -55.47 14.78
CA ILE A 11 -21.04 -55.68 13.40
C ILE A 11 -20.39 -54.38 12.92
N PHE A 12 -19.10 -54.46 12.57
CA PHE A 12 -18.35 -53.41 11.89
C PHE A 12 -18.87 -53.26 10.46
N LEU A 13 -19.43 -52.10 10.12
CA LEU A 13 -19.75 -51.73 8.74
C LEU A 13 -18.62 -50.85 8.19
N ALA A 14 -17.81 -51.40 7.29
CA ALA A 14 -16.81 -50.66 6.54
C ALA A 14 -17.51 -49.82 5.46
N LEU A 15 -17.51 -48.49 5.62
CA LEU A 15 -17.99 -47.55 4.63
C LEU A 15 -16.82 -47.14 3.73
N LEU A 16 -16.81 -47.65 2.50
CA LEU A 16 -15.94 -47.20 1.41
C LEU A 16 -16.31 -45.75 1.06
N LEU A 17 -15.51 -44.80 1.55
CA LEU A 17 -15.49 -43.42 1.06
C LEU A 17 -14.83 -43.41 -0.32
N VAL A 18 -15.65 -43.47 -1.37
CA VAL A 18 -15.23 -43.11 -2.72
C VAL A 18 -14.91 -41.61 -2.69
N GLY A 19 -13.63 -41.28 -2.87
CA GLY A 19 -13.15 -39.92 -3.01
C GLY A 19 -13.79 -39.27 -4.23
N GLY A 20 -14.84 -38.49 -3.99
CA GLY A 20 -15.30 -37.50 -4.94
C GLY A 20 -14.29 -36.36 -4.96
N ASN A 21 -13.48 -36.29 -6.01
CA ASN A 21 -12.89 -35.03 -6.40
C ASN A 21 -14.06 -34.09 -6.72
N LEU A 22 -14.40 -33.21 -5.79
CA LEU A 22 -15.22 -32.04 -6.07
C LEU A 22 -14.38 -31.16 -6.98
N VAL A 23 -14.55 -31.37 -8.29
CA VAL A 23 -14.20 -30.36 -9.29
C VAL A 23 -15.19 -29.23 -9.05
N TRP A 24 -14.76 -28.21 -8.32
CA TRP A 24 -15.45 -26.93 -8.32
C TRP A 24 -15.37 -26.42 -9.76
N ALA A 25 -16.46 -26.54 -10.51
CA ALA A 25 -16.54 -25.87 -11.80
C ALA A 25 -16.54 -24.36 -11.49
N SER A 26 -15.43 -23.67 -11.79
CA SER A 26 -15.39 -22.23 -11.60
C SER A 26 -16.45 -21.60 -12.51
N GLN A 27 -17.30 -20.76 -11.91
CA GLN A 27 -18.41 -20.15 -12.61
C GLN A 27 -17.88 -19.10 -13.59
N ALA A 28 -18.50 -18.98 -14.77
CA ALA A 28 -18.12 -17.95 -15.74
C ALA A 28 -18.33 -16.54 -15.16
N VAL A 29 -17.46 -15.61 -15.50
CA VAL A 29 -17.58 -14.21 -15.10
C VAL A 29 -18.83 -13.61 -15.74
N ARG A 30 -19.70 -13.00 -14.92
CA ARG A 30 -20.91 -12.32 -15.39
C ARG A 30 -20.55 -10.94 -15.91
N VAL A 31 -21.15 -10.54 -17.04
CA VAL A 31 -21.10 -9.15 -17.50
C VAL A 31 -22.39 -8.46 -17.09
N VAL A 32 -22.27 -7.34 -16.39
CA VAL A 32 -23.40 -6.56 -15.88
C VAL A 32 -23.33 -5.10 -16.35
N GLU A 33 -24.47 -4.41 -16.33
CA GLU A 33 -24.53 -2.97 -16.62
C GLU A 33 -24.17 -2.12 -15.38
N ASP A 34 -24.34 -2.68 -14.19
CA ASP A 34 -24.02 -2.09 -12.89
C ASP A 34 -23.53 -3.18 -11.93
N LEU A 35 -22.40 -2.94 -11.25
CA LEU A 35 -21.88 -3.85 -10.21
C LEU A 35 -22.75 -3.87 -8.96
N GLY A 36 -23.42 -2.76 -8.61
CA GLY A 36 -24.18 -2.61 -7.38
C GLY A 36 -23.35 -3.00 -6.14
N ASP A 37 -23.88 -3.92 -5.32
CA ASP A 37 -23.21 -4.43 -4.12
C ASP A 37 -22.25 -5.60 -4.39
N THR A 38 -21.97 -5.94 -5.67
CA THR A 38 -21.06 -7.04 -6.01
C THR A 38 -19.64 -6.75 -5.52
N GLN A 39 -19.04 -7.72 -4.83
CA GLN A 39 -17.66 -7.64 -4.33
C GLN A 39 -16.80 -8.75 -4.98
N ALA A 40 -15.52 -8.47 -5.21
CA ALA A 40 -14.54 -9.51 -5.47
C ALA A 40 -14.24 -10.27 -4.18
N SER A 41 -13.99 -11.58 -4.28
CA SER A 41 -13.43 -12.33 -3.15
C SER A 41 -11.92 -12.06 -3.12
N PHE A 42 -11.40 -11.66 -1.96
CA PHE A 42 -9.98 -11.46 -1.74
C PHE A 42 -9.52 -12.18 -0.47
N SER A 43 -8.37 -12.82 -0.53
CA SER A 43 -7.67 -13.30 0.66
C SER A 43 -6.17 -13.20 0.49
N CYS A 44 -5.46 -12.91 1.58
CA CYS A 44 -4.01 -12.87 1.64
C CYS A 44 -3.57 -13.66 2.86
N GLN A 45 -2.77 -14.71 2.65
CA GLN A 45 -2.40 -15.65 3.71
C GLN A 45 -0.91 -15.95 3.68
N LYS A 46 -0.30 -15.91 4.86
CA LYS A 46 1.07 -16.38 5.06
C LYS A 46 1.19 -17.88 4.79
N GLN A 47 2.26 -18.24 4.09
CA GLN A 47 2.73 -19.60 3.86
C GLN A 47 4.07 -19.82 4.57
N ILE A 48 4.58 -21.06 4.54
CA ILE A 48 5.84 -21.43 5.23
C ILE A 48 7.01 -20.55 4.76
N ASN A 49 7.17 -20.38 3.44
CA ASN A 49 8.24 -19.59 2.82
C ASN A 49 7.67 -18.53 1.85
N GLY A 50 6.51 -17.97 2.17
CA GLY A 50 5.85 -17.05 1.24
C GLY A 50 4.56 -16.45 1.75
N THR A 51 3.87 -15.75 0.86
CA THR A 51 2.49 -15.30 1.04
C THR A 51 1.72 -15.60 -0.23
N SER A 52 0.48 -16.06 -0.10
CA SER A 52 -0.43 -16.27 -1.23
C SER A 52 -1.58 -15.28 -1.17
N ILE A 53 -1.90 -14.72 -2.32
CA ILE A 53 -3.01 -13.81 -2.56
C ILE A 53 -3.97 -14.53 -3.51
N SER A 54 -5.25 -14.63 -3.15
CA SER A 54 -6.28 -15.18 -4.02
C SER A 54 -7.34 -14.13 -4.32
N VAL A 55 -7.70 -13.99 -5.60
CA VAL A 55 -8.71 -13.06 -6.12
C VAL A 55 -9.71 -13.80 -6.99
N GLU A 56 -10.99 -13.64 -6.67
CA GLU A 56 -12.12 -14.13 -7.47
C GLU A 56 -12.99 -12.96 -7.91
N ILE A 57 -13.33 -12.94 -9.20
CA ILE A 57 -14.13 -11.87 -9.81
C ILE A 57 -15.46 -12.45 -10.28
N PRO A 58 -16.55 -12.28 -9.51
CA PRO A 58 -17.83 -12.91 -9.83
C PRO A 58 -18.61 -12.17 -10.94
N ALA A 59 -18.23 -10.93 -11.24
CA ALA A 59 -18.78 -10.14 -12.33
C ALA A 59 -17.84 -8.99 -12.71
N VAL A 60 -18.00 -8.48 -13.92
CA VAL A 60 -17.45 -7.18 -14.35
C VAL A 60 -18.57 -6.31 -14.89
N GLU A 61 -18.44 -5.01 -14.71
CA GLU A 61 -19.29 -4.04 -15.40
C GLU A 61 -18.65 -3.65 -16.73
N MET A 62 -19.47 -3.58 -17.79
CA MET A 62 -19.06 -3.06 -19.09
C MET A 62 -20.03 -1.99 -19.56
N LYS A 63 -19.56 -0.75 -19.69
CA LYS A 63 -20.34 0.38 -20.17
C LYS A 63 -19.86 0.83 -21.54
N THR A 64 -20.78 1.26 -22.40
CA THR A 64 -20.40 1.93 -23.66
C THR A 64 -20.08 3.39 -23.36
N ILE A 65 -18.90 3.84 -23.78
CA ILE A 65 -18.47 5.24 -23.72
C ILE A 65 -18.12 5.74 -25.12
N THR A 66 -18.17 7.05 -25.34
CA THR A 66 -17.75 7.66 -26.61
C THR A 66 -16.54 8.54 -26.37
N VAL A 67 -15.41 8.20 -27.00
CA VAL A 67 -14.16 8.96 -26.94
C VAL A 67 -13.75 9.32 -28.37
N ASN A 68 -13.48 10.60 -28.64
CA ASN A 68 -13.12 11.08 -29.97
C ASN A 68 -14.09 10.63 -31.09
N SER A 69 -15.39 10.63 -30.81
CA SER A 69 -16.46 10.16 -31.73
C SER A 69 -16.44 8.67 -32.07
N THR A 70 -15.64 7.86 -31.38
CA THR A 70 -15.63 6.39 -31.48
C THR A 70 -16.26 5.78 -30.22
N GLU A 71 -17.07 4.74 -30.38
CA GLU A 71 -17.62 3.98 -29.27
C GLU A 71 -16.61 2.95 -28.76
N TYR A 72 -16.44 2.91 -27.44
CA TYR A 72 -15.58 1.96 -26.73
C TYR A 72 -16.35 1.31 -25.58
N LYS A 73 -15.76 0.29 -24.97
CA LYS A 73 -16.16 -0.31 -23.71
C LYS A 73 -15.22 0.15 -22.60
N GLU A 74 -15.82 0.66 -21.54
CA GLU A 74 -15.19 0.86 -20.24
C GLU A 74 -15.49 -0.36 -19.37
N VAL A 75 -14.46 -0.95 -18.76
CA VAL A 75 -14.58 -2.14 -17.93
C VAL A 75 -14.27 -1.78 -16.49
N SER A 76 -15.15 -2.17 -15.56
CA SER A 76 -14.96 -1.94 -14.13
C SER A 76 -14.97 -3.25 -13.34
N LEU A 77 -14.12 -3.32 -12.32
CA LEU A 77 -14.03 -4.45 -11.40
C LEU A 77 -14.81 -4.17 -10.10
N PRO A 78 -15.40 -5.20 -9.46
CA PRO A 78 -16.05 -5.05 -8.17
C PRO A 78 -15.05 -4.67 -7.08
N ALA A 79 -15.51 -3.93 -6.08
CA ALA A 79 -14.68 -3.58 -4.93
C ALA A 79 -14.30 -4.83 -4.10
N ALA A 80 -13.22 -4.73 -3.35
CA ALA A 80 -12.87 -5.67 -2.30
C ALA A 80 -11.99 -4.99 -1.24
N GLU A 81 -12.09 -5.46 0.00
CA GLU A 81 -11.24 -4.99 1.08
C GLU A 81 -9.76 -5.30 0.74
N TYR A 82 -8.86 -4.35 1.01
CA TYR A 82 -7.42 -4.44 0.70
C TYR A 82 -7.04 -4.56 -0.78
N LEU A 83 -8.02 -4.51 -1.70
CA LEU A 83 -7.78 -4.32 -3.12
C LEU A 83 -8.17 -2.89 -3.51
N VAL A 84 -7.16 -2.07 -3.78
CA VAL A 84 -7.35 -0.73 -4.30
C VAL A 84 -7.45 -0.80 -5.83
N PRO A 85 -8.38 -0.08 -6.48
CA PRO A 85 -8.39 0.04 -7.93
C PRO A 85 -7.05 0.54 -8.47
N ALA A 86 -6.58 -0.07 -9.54
CA ALA A 86 -5.32 0.26 -10.20
C ALA A 86 -5.49 0.22 -11.72
N GLN A 87 -4.47 0.69 -12.43
CA GLN A 87 -4.44 0.72 -13.88
C GLN A 87 -3.05 0.28 -14.38
N PRO A 88 -2.95 -0.71 -15.28
CA PRO A 88 -1.67 -1.19 -15.81
C PRO A 88 -1.12 -0.32 -16.96
N GLY A 89 -1.99 0.42 -17.65
CA GLY A 89 -1.64 1.22 -18.83
C GLY A 89 -1.19 2.63 -18.49
N ASN A 90 -0.23 3.13 -19.26
CA ASN A 90 0.10 4.56 -19.30
C ASN A 90 -0.86 5.29 -20.24
N GLU A 91 -0.73 6.63 -20.31
CA GLU A 91 -1.44 7.43 -21.30
C GLU A 91 -1.29 6.85 -22.72
N GLY A 92 -2.42 6.63 -23.39
CA GLY A 92 -2.50 6.03 -24.72
C GLY A 92 -2.58 4.50 -24.77
N ASP A 93 -2.23 3.78 -23.70
CA ASP A 93 -2.41 2.33 -23.62
C ASP A 93 -3.88 1.97 -23.36
N PRO A 94 -4.34 0.72 -23.60
CA PRO A 94 -5.70 0.30 -23.28
C PRO A 94 -6.04 0.51 -21.80
N ASP A 95 -7.18 1.17 -21.56
CA ASP A 95 -7.71 1.45 -20.24
C ASP A 95 -8.38 0.18 -19.67
N LEU A 96 -7.60 -0.56 -18.89
CA LEU A 96 -8.02 -1.82 -18.28
C LEU A 96 -7.98 -1.70 -16.76
N PRO A 97 -9.01 -2.18 -16.06
CA PRO A 97 -9.00 -2.17 -14.62
C PRO A 97 -8.07 -3.25 -14.07
N ALA A 98 -7.36 -2.90 -13.01
CA ALA A 98 -6.53 -3.80 -12.23
C ALA A 98 -6.83 -3.61 -10.73
N PHE A 99 -6.27 -4.49 -9.92
CA PHE A 99 -6.25 -4.32 -8.47
C PHE A 99 -4.81 -4.13 -7.99
N SER A 100 -4.67 -3.46 -6.86
CA SER A 100 -3.41 -3.38 -6.13
C SER A 100 -3.60 -3.66 -4.65
N SER A 101 -2.66 -4.39 -4.06
CA SER A 101 -2.63 -4.66 -2.63
C SER A 101 -1.21 -4.49 -2.08
N LEU A 102 -1.09 -3.94 -0.86
CA LEU A 102 0.16 -3.87 -0.13
C LEU A 102 0.26 -5.07 0.83
N VAL A 103 1.37 -5.79 0.73
CA VAL A 103 1.59 -7.06 1.44
C VAL A 103 2.89 -6.99 2.23
N VAL A 104 2.82 -7.31 3.52
CA VAL A 104 3.99 -7.44 4.39
C VAL A 104 4.87 -8.57 3.89
N ILE A 105 6.19 -8.33 3.88
CA ILE A 105 7.21 -9.31 3.52
C ILE A 105 8.31 -9.34 4.59
N PRO A 106 9.12 -10.41 4.67
CA PRO A 106 10.23 -10.48 5.61
C PRO A 106 11.22 -9.33 5.44
N ASP A 107 11.85 -8.89 6.53
CA ASP A 107 12.70 -7.69 6.54
C ASP A 107 13.92 -7.78 5.61
N GLN A 108 14.45 -9.00 5.40
CA GLN A 108 15.75 -9.21 4.75
C GLN A 108 15.76 -10.32 3.68
N GLU A 109 14.59 -10.68 3.16
CA GLU A 109 14.48 -11.65 2.07
C GLU A 109 14.03 -10.98 0.76
N GLY A 110 14.54 -11.50 -0.35
CA GLY A 110 14.00 -11.18 -1.68
C GLY A 110 12.62 -11.79 -1.88
N VAL A 111 11.94 -11.36 -2.95
CA VAL A 111 10.58 -11.79 -3.26
C VAL A 111 10.51 -12.17 -4.72
N GLU A 112 10.01 -13.37 -5.00
CA GLU A 112 9.72 -13.85 -6.34
C GLU A 112 8.21 -14.09 -6.49
N LEU A 113 7.63 -13.56 -7.55
CA LEU A 113 6.20 -13.62 -7.82
C LEU A 113 5.90 -14.70 -8.86
N SER A 114 4.86 -15.50 -8.62
CA SER A 114 4.28 -16.42 -9.60
C SER A 114 2.76 -16.33 -9.59
N VAL A 115 2.12 -16.63 -10.73
CA VAL A 115 0.66 -16.55 -10.87
C VAL A 115 0.11 -17.86 -11.40
N THR A 116 -1.01 -18.29 -10.84
CA THR A 116 -1.84 -19.40 -11.33
C THR A 116 -3.30 -18.94 -11.40
N TYR A 117 -4.11 -19.60 -12.21
CA TYR A 117 -5.53 -19.27 -12.41
C TYR A 117 -6.30 -20.54 -12.80
N SER A 118 -7.62 -20.56 -12.58
CA SER A 118 -8.46 -21.71 -12.94
C SER A 118 -8.89 -21.70 -14.42
N GLY A 119 -8.96 -20.52 -15.02
CA GLY A 119 -9.28 -20.32 -16.43
C GLY A 119 -9.51 -18.84 -16.75
N TYR A 120 -10.03 -18.56 -17.94
CA TYR A 120 -10.49 -17.23 -18.34
C TYR A 120 -11.76 -17.36 -19.20
N ASP A 121 -12.49 -16.27 -19.32
CA ASP A 121 -13.59 -16.09 -20.27
C ASP A 121 -13.17 -15.06 -21.34
N THR A 122 -13.52 -15.32 -22.61
CA THR A 122 -13.20 -14.44 -23.74
C THR A 122 -14.45 -13.74 -24.24
N PHE A 123 -14.35 -12.43 -24.47
CA PHE A 123 -15.38 -11.59 -25.05
C PHE A 123 -14.85 -11.00 -26.37
N GLU A 124 -15.52 -11.28 -27.47
CA GLU A 124 -15.15 -10.83 -28.81
C GLU A 124 -15.89 -9.54 -29.20
N GLY A 125 -15.33 -8.78 -30.16
CA GLY A 125 -15.94 -7.55 -30.66
C GLY A 125 -15.94 -6.43 -29.61
N ILE A 126 -14.92 -6.42 -28.75
CA ILE A 126 -14.74 -5.41 -27.70
C ILE A 126 -13.64 -4.44 -28.13
N ASP A 127 -13.95 -3.15 -28.04
CA ASP A 127 -12.99 -2.05 -28.25
C ASP A 127 -12.75 -1.34 -26.94
N ILE A 128 -11.52 -1.33 -26.43
CA ILE A 128 -11.17 -0.66 -25.18
C ILE A 128 -10.56 0.71 -25.50
N ALA A 129 -11.05 1.75 -24.82
CA ALA A 129 -10.55 3.11 -24.99
C ALA A 129 -9.11 3.22 -24.49
N PRO A 130 -8.28 4.09 -25.07
CA PRO A 130 -6.97 4.38 -24.52
C PRO A 130 -7.10 5.29 -23.29
N VAL A 131 -6.22 5.11 -22.32
CA VAL A 131 -6.08 5.99 -21.15
C VAL A 131 -5.82 7.41 -21.65
N GLN A 132 -6.69 8.35 -21.30
CA GLN A 132 -6.53 9.75 -21.71
C GLN A 132 -5.69 10.54 -20.70
N PRO A 133 -4.95 11.57 -21.15
CA PRO A 133 -4.22 12.45 -20.25
C PRO A 133 -5.16 13.10 -19.22
N SER A 134 -4.68 13.25 -18.00
CA SER A 134 -5.43 13.98 -16.97
C SER A 134 -5.46 15.48 -17.28
N PRO A 135 -6.58 16.19 -17.01
CA PRO A 135 -6.61 17.64 -17.09
C PRO A 135 -5.54 18.25 -16.18
N ALA A 136 -4.90 19.33 -16.63
CA ALA A 136 -3.91 20.02 -15.82
C ALA A 136 -4.59 20.81 -14.70
N ASP A 137 -4.02 20.78 -13.49
CA ASP A 137 -4.57 21.49 -12.31
C ASP A 137 -4.68 23.01 -12.53
N ASN A 138 -3.82 23.60 -13.35
CA ASN A 138 -3.76 25.03 -13.61
C ASN A 138 -4.74 25.52 -14.69
N ASP A 139 -5.25 24.61 -15.52
CA ASP A 139 -6.29 24.89 -16.51
C ASP A 139 -7.12 23.62 -16.77
N PRO A 140 -8.05 23.29 -15.85
CA PRO A 140 -8.87 22.09 -15.95
C PRO A 140 -9.85 22.12 -17.13
N ASN A 141 -10.01 23.27 -17.80
CA ASN A 141 -10.88 23.42 -18.97
C ASN A 141 -10.11 23.32 -20.30
N ALA A 142 -8.79 23.16 -20.27
CA ALA A 142 -7.99 23.00 -21.47
C ALA A 142 -8.47 21.76 -22.25
N PRO A 143 -8.57 21.83 -23.60
CA PRO A 143 -8.93 20.67 -24.39
C PRO A 143 -7.88 19.58 -24.25
N ILE A 144 -8.30 18.40 -23.76
CA ILE A 144 -7.43 17.23 -23.64
C ILE A 144 -7.30 16.60 -25.03
N PRO A 145 -6.09 16.55 -25.62
CA PRO A 145 -5.91 15.92 -26.92
C PRO A 145 -6.14 14.41 -26.80
N PHE A 146 -6.86 13.86 -27.77
CA PHE A 146 -7.00 12.41 -27.87
C PHE A 146 -5.62 11.76 -28.03
N THR A 147 -5.30 10.85 -27.12
CA THR A 147 -4.01 10.15 -27.09
C THR A 147 -4.24 8.66 -27.22
N GLN A 148 -3.53 8.02 -28.14
CA GLN A 148 -3.56 6.58 -28.37
C GLN A 148 -2.16 6.08 -28.73
N ASN A 149 -1.74 4.98 -28.10
CA ASN A 149 -0.51 4.29 -28.42
C ASN A 149 -0.72 3.42 -29.67
N GLU A 150 -0.52 4.03 -30.84
CA GLU A 150 -0.71 3.40 -32.15
C GLU A 150 0.07 2.08 -32.31
N THR A 151 1.25 1.99 -31.69
CA THR A 151 2.07 0.76 -31.78
C THR A 151 1.42 -0.37 -31.00
N LEU A 152 0.97 -0.11 -29.77
CA LEU A 152 0.29 -1.11 -28.95
C LEU A 152 -1.03 -1.53 -29.61
N TYR A 153 -1.85 -0.58 -30.06
CA TYR A 153 -3.14 -0.85 -30.70
C TYR A 153 -3.04 -1.57 -32.06
N SER A 154 -1.89 -1.54 -32.71
CA SER A 154 -1.62 -2.30 -33.95
C SER A 154 -0.89 -3.63 -33.71
N THR A 155 -0.61 -3.99 -32.46
CA THR A 155 0.10 -5.24 -32.11
C THR A 155 -0.89 -6.35 -31.77
N ASP A 156 -0.77 -7.50 -32.45
CA ASP A 156 -1.56 -8.71 -32.15
C ASP A 156 -1.02 -9.44 -30.90
N ALA A 157 -1.19 -8.83 -29.73
CA ALA A 157 -0.80 -9.38 -28.43
C ALA A 157 -1.77 -8.94 -27.33
N PHE A 158 -1.83 -9.71 -26.24
CA PHE A 158 -2.63 -9.33 -25.07
C PHE A 158 -1.87 -8.36 -24.17
N PHE A 159 -2.55 -7.28 -23.77
CA PHE A 159 -2.08 -6.27 -22.83
C PHE A 159 -2.94 -6.24 -21.55
N PRO A 160 -2.34 -6.01 -20.36
CA PRO A 160 -0.92 -6.20 -20.08
C PRO A 160 -0.55 -7.69 -20.21
N GLU A 161 0.69 -8.01 -20.57
CA GLU A 161 1.12 -9.41 -20.74
C GLU A 161 1.12 -10.17 -19.40
N GLN A 162 1.53 -9.51 -18.32
CA GLN A 162 1.68 -10.10 -16.99
C GLN A 162 0.38 -9.96 -16.19
N LEU A 163 -0.11 -11.07 -15.62
CA LEU A 163 -1.32 -11.11 -14.79
C LEU A 163 -1.11 -10.59 -13.37
N ALA A 164 0.15 -10.48 -12.93
CA ALA A 164 0.50 -9.74 -11.75
C ALA A 164 1.95 -9.27 -11.83
N VAL A 165 2.23 -8.14 -11.20
CA VAL A 165 3.56 -7.55 -11.08
C VAL A 165 3.76 -7.04 -9.66
N SER A 166 4.99 -7.08 -9.18
CA SER A 166 5.37 -6.50 -7.88
C SER A 166 6.23 -5.26 -8.09
N ALA A 167 5.93 -4.19 -7.35
CA ALA A 167 6.79 -3.01 -7.28
C ALA A 167 8.07 -3.30 -6.46
N GLU A 168 8.97 -2.32 -6.38
CA GLU A 168 10.08 -2.39 -5.43
C GLU A 168 9.54 -2.38 -3.98
N PRO A 169 10.14 -3.18 -3.06
CA PRO A 169 9.78 -3.14 -1.66
C PRO A 169 9.93 -1.75 -1.02
N VAL A 170 9.01 -1.42 -0.11
CA VAL A 170 8.97 -0.16 0.63
C VAL A 170 8.99 -0.43 2.14
N ILE A 171 9.44 0.55 2.92
CA ILE A 171 9.45 0.49 4.37
C ILE A 171 8.55 1.60 4.92
N MET A 172 7.63 1.22 5.79
CA MET A 172 6.83 2.15 6.58
C MET A 172 7.11 1.89 8.05
N ARG A 173 8.14 2.56 8.58
CA ARG A 173 8.61 2.40 9.95
C ARG A 173 8.80 0.94 10.34
N ASP A 174 7.86 0.32 11.06
CA ASP A 174 7.99 -1.02 11.61
C ASP A 174 7.83 -2.14 10.56
N VAL A 175 7.30 -1.81 9.38
CA VAL A 175 6.84 -2.79 8.37
C VAL A 175 7.60 -2.61 7.06
N ARG A 176 8.18 -3.70 6.54
CA ARG A 176 8.61 -3.80 5.14
C ARG A 176 7.53 -4.50 4.32
N ALA A 177 7.16 -3.93 3.19
CA ALA A 177 6.06 -4.40 2.36
C ALA A 177 6.39 -4.31 0.86
N VAL A 178 5.58 -4.97 0.04
CA VAL A 178 5.61 -4.84 -1.41
C VAL A 178 4.20 -4.59 -1.93
N GLN A 179 4.07 -3.73 -2.93
CA GLN A 179 2.84 -3.55 -3.67
C GLN A 179 2.74 -4.63 -4.75
N VAL A 180 1.64 -5.38 -4.76
CA VAL A 180 1.32 -6.36 -5.79
C VAL A 180 0.16 -5.83 -6.60
N GLN A 181 0.38 -5.61 -7.89
CA GLN A 181 -0.67 -5.32 -8.85
C GLN A 181 -1.13 -6.62 -9.50
N ILE A 182 -2.44 -6.80 -9.61
CA ILE A 182 -3.10 -7.98 -10.17
C ILE A 182 -3.93 -7.50 -11.35
N ASN A 183 -3.68 -8.06 -12.53
CA ASN A 183 -4.26 -7.68 -13.81
C ASN A 183 -5.21 -8.80 -14.28
N PRO A 184 -6.46 -8.83 -13.79
CA PRO A 184 -7.39 -9.88 -14.14
C PRO A 184 -8.00 -9.74 -15.53
N VAL A 185 -7.84 -8.57 -16.15
CA VAL A 185 -8.35 -8.28 -17.48
C VAL A 185 -7.19 -8.09 -18.43
N GLN A 186 -7.25 -8.77 -19.58
CA GLN A 186 -6.31 -8.57 -20.69
C GLN A 186 -7.06 -8.25 -21.97
N TYR A 187 -6.49 -7.42 -22.82
CA TYR A 187 -7.10 -7.01 -24.09
C TYR A 187 -6.13 -7.20 -25.25
N ASN A 188 -6.62 -7.74 -26.36
CA ASN A 188 -5.91 -7.75 -27.63
C ASN A 188 -6.61 -6.77 -28.61
N PRO A 189 -5.93 -5.67 -28.99
CA PRO A 189 -6.54 -4.62 -29.81
C PRO A 189 -6.73 -5.01 -31.28
N VAL A 190 -5.91 -5.91 -31.83
CA VAL A 190 -6.05 -6.36 -33.23
C VAL A 190 -7.17 -7.38 -33.38
N ARG A 191 -7.37 -8.22 -32.36
CA ARG A 191 -8.44 -9.24 -32.36
C ARG A 191 -9.76 -8.71 -31.82
N HIS A 192 -9.77 -7.55 -31.18
CA HIS A 192 -10.93 -7.04 -30.46
C HIS A 192 -11.42 -8.04 -29.40
N GLU A 193 -10.48 -8.69 -28.70
CA GLU A 193 -10.73 -9.75 -27.72
C GLU A 193 -10.36 -9.29 -26.32
N LEU A 194 -11.31 -9.35 -25.38
CA LEU A 194 -11.10 -9.15 -23.96
C LEU A 194 -11.09 -10.50 -23.23
N ARG A 195 -10.09 -10.75 -22.39
CA ARG A 195 -10.01 -11.91 -21.49
C ARG A 195 -10.18 -11.48 -20.06
N ILE A 196 -10.98 -12.23 -19.31
CA ILE A 196 -11.16 -12.03 -17.87
C ILE A 196 -10.80 -13.33 -17.17
N TYR A 197 -9.78 -13.28 -16.32
CA TYR A 197 -9.24 -14.44 -15.62
C TYR A 197 -10.03 -14.75 -14.35
N ARG A 198 -10.23 -16.04 -14.10
CA ARG A 198 -10.96 -16.60 -12.95
C ARG A 198 -9.99 -17.20 -11.93
N ASP A 199 -10.31 -17.03 -10.65
CA ASP A 199 -9.60 -17.59 -9.51
C ASP A 199 -8.08 -17.37 -9.58
N LEU A 200 -7.66 -16.11 -9.68
CA LEU A 200 -6.24 -15.76 -9.72
C LEU A 200 -5.62 -16.03 -8.35
N SER A 201 -4.55 -16.82 -8.33
CA SER A 201 -3.70 -17.03 -7.17
C SER A 201 -2.30 -16.53 -7.47
N VAL A 202 -1.90 -15.47 -6.78
CA VAL A 202 -0.55 -14.89 -6.82
C VAL A 202 0.23 -15.39 -5.62
N SER A 203 1.39 -16.00 -5.85
CA SER A 203 2.27 -16.52 -4.81
C SER A 203 3.56 -15.71 -4.77
N LEU A 204 3.85 -15.13 -3.61
CA LEU A 204 5.11 -14.48 -3.27
C LEU A 204 5.99 -15.50 -2.53
N THR A 205 7.09 -15.92 -3.14
CA THR A 205 8.08 -16.80 -2.51
C THR A 205 9.23 -15.95 -1.96
N TYR A 206 9.64 -16.23 -0.73
CA TYR A 206 10.73 -15.49 -0.09
C TYR A 206 12.08 -16.18 -0.30
N GLY A 207 13.07 -15.40 -0.71
CA GLY A 207 14.42 -15.87 -1.02
C GLY A 207 15.12 -15.00 -2.06
N GLY A 208 16.38 -15.31 -2.34
CA GLY A 208 17.16 -14.60 -3.35
C GLY A 208 17.65 -13.22 -2.89
N ALA A 209 17.91 -12.34 -3.86
CA ALA A 209 18.50 -11.02 -3.63
C ALA A 209 17.49 -10.07 -2.99
N VAL A 210 17.89 -9.40 -1.91
CA VAL A 210 17.05 -8.45 -1.19
C VAL A 210 17.18 -7.04 -1.78
N VAL A 211 16.04 -6.36 -1.95
CA VAL A 211 15.92 -4.96 -2.36
C VAL A 211 15.31 -4.17 -1.22
N ASN A 212 15.86 -3.00 -0.88
CA ASN A 212 15.38 -2.17 0.23
C ASN A 212 15.18 -2.97 1.55
N PRO A 213 16.23 -3.63 2.09
CA PRO A 213 16.11 -4.42 3.32
C PRO A 213 15.89 -3.53 4.55
N LYS A 214 15.02 -3.98 5.45
CA LYS A 214 14.88 -3.36 6.77
C LYS A 214 15.94 -3.91 7.71
N LEU A 215 16.88 -3.04 8.12
CA LEU A 215 18.08 -3.46 8.87
C LEU A 215 17.88 -3.46 10.39
N THR A 216 16.92 -2.66 10.88
CA THR A 216 16.69 -2.49 12.32
C THR A 216 15.21 -2.59 12.61
N ARG A 217 14.86 -3.25 13.72
CA ARG A 217 13.48 -3.47 14.14
C ARG A 217 13.38 -3.41 15.66
N THR A 218 12.38 -2.69 16.15
CA THR A 218 11.97 -2.68 17.55
C THR A 218 11.18 -3.94 17.88
N SER A 219 11.15 -4.34 19.15
CA SER A 219 10.34 -5.48 19.62
C SER A 219 8.85 -5.17 19.74
N TYR A 220 8.46 -3.92 19.51
CA TYR A 220 7.10 -3.41 19.60
C TYR A 220 6.75 -2.63 18.33
N LEU A 221 5.46 -2.45 18.08
CA LEU A 221 4.92 -1.58 17.03
C LEU A 221 4.59 -0.20 17.59
N SER A 222 4.78 0.81 16.75
CA SER A 222 4.39 2.18 17.02
C SER A 222 2.87 2.33 17.14
N ASP A 223 2.42 2.95 18.23
CA ASP A 223 1.01 3.27 18.52
C ASP A 223 0.38 4.14 17.41
N GLY A 224 1.08 5.18 16.95
CA GLY A 224 0.57 6.09 15.92
C GLY A 224 0.48 5.45 14.53
N PHE A 225 1.38 4.54 14.19
CA PHE A 225 1.36 3.85 12.89
C PHE A 225 0.48 2.60 12.89
N TYR A 226 0.21 1.98 14.04
CA TYR A 226 -0.56 0.74 14.14
C TYR A 226 -1.91 0.77 13.40
N PRO A 227 -2.74 1.83 13.49
CA PRO A 227 -3.98 1.92 12.71
C PRO A 227 -3.72 1.96 11.20
N LEU A 228 -2.64 2.60 10.76
CA LEU A 228 -2.26 2.66 9.33
C LEU A 228 -1.87 1.28 8.83
N TYR A 229 -1.09 0.53 9.60
CA TYR A 229 -0.71 -0.82 9.21
C TYR A 229 -1.91 -1.73 9.01
N LYS A 230 -2.88 -1.70 9.94
CA LYS A 230 -4.11 -2.49 9.85
C LYS A 230 -4.98 -2.15 8.65
N ALA A 231 -5.05 -0.87 8.30
CA ALA A 231 -5.84 -0.42 7.17
C ALA A 231 -5.14 -0.64 5.82
N THR A 232 -3.80 -0.72 5.82
CA THR A 232 -3.00 -0.70 4.59
C THR A 232 -2.58 -2.10 4.13
N PHE A 233 -2.17 -2.98 5.05
CA PHE A 233 -1.53 -4.25 4.69
C PHE A 233 -2.46 -5.46 4.83
N ALA A 234 -2.67 -6.18 3.73
CA ALA A 234 -3.62 -7.28 3.64
C ALA A 234 -3.35 -8.46 4.59
N ASN A 235 -2.08 -8.73 4.88
CA ASN A 235 -1.62 -9.83 5.74
C ASN A 235 -1.02 -9.31 7.07
N PHE A 236 -1.41 -8.12 7.52
CA PHE A 236 -0.84 -7.52 8.73
C PHE A 236 -0.95 -8.45 9.96
N GLU A 237 -2.13 -9.02 10.18
CA GLU A 237 -2.39 -9.88 11.35
C GLU A 237 -1.52 -11.14 11.35
N ASP A 238 -1.21 -11.72 10.18
CA ASP A 238 -0.34 -12.90 10.05
C ASP A 238 1.10 -12.64 10.54
N PHE A 239 1.54 -11.38 10.50
CA PHE A 239 2.88 -10.98 10.90
C PHE A 239 2.91 -10.38 12.30
N PHE A 240 1.85 -9.70 12.74
CA PHE A 240 1.92 -8.82 13.91
C PHE A 240 0.79 -8.96 14.94
N ALA A 241 -0.12 -9.94 14.82
CA ALA A 241 -1.27 -10.09 15.73
C ALA A 241 -0.91 -10.07 17.24
N ASN A 242 0.28 -10.58 17.60
CA ASN A 242 0.74 -10.70 18.99
C ASN A 242 1.90 -9.76 19.35
N VAL A 243 2.20 -8.76 18.51
CA VAL A 243 3.27 -7.81 18.79
C VAL A 243 2.72 -6.69 19.66
N GLU A 244 3.47 -6.35 20.71
CA GLU A 244 3.10 -5.29 21.63
C GLU A 244 3.05 -3.94 20.91
N VAL A 245 2.03 -3.12 21.18
CA VAL A 245 1.90 -1.76 20.65
C VAL A 245 2.27 -0.76 21.73
N LYS A 246 3.21 0.15 21.44
CA LYS A 246 3.69 1.17 22.37
C LYS A 246 3.90 2.50 21.67
N ARG A 247 3.74 3.58 22.44
CA ARG A 247 4.14 4.92 22.00
C ARG A 247 5.65 5.03 21.91
N GLY A 248 6.14 5.51 20.78
CA GLY A 248 7.55 5.84 20.58
C GLY A 248 7.96 7.19 21.19
N GLY A 249 9.13 7.67 20.77
CA GLY A 249 9.66 8.96 21.18
C GLY A 249 8.96 10.15 20.50
N TYR A 250 9.04 11.31 21.12
CA TYR A 250 8.58 12.58 20.56
C TYR A 250 9.73 13.58 20.59
N MET A 251 10.24 13.95 19.42
CA MET A 251 11.34 14.90 19.30
C MET A 251 10.78 16.29 18.97
N ILE A 252 11.26 17.31 19.68
CA ILE A 252 10.96 18.71 19.38
C ILE A 252 12.26 19.38 18.97
N ILE A 253 12.37 19.85 17.72
CA ILE A 253 13.56 20.56 17.22
C ILE A 253 13.25 22.06 17.22
N CYS A 254 14.07 22.86 17.91
CA CYS A 254 13.84 24.30 18.02
C CYS A 254 15.12 25.12 18.15
N LYS A 255 15.06 26.43 17.95
CA LYS A 255 16.15 27.33 18.37
C LYS A 255 16.34 27.30 19.90
N PRO A 256 17.56 27.52 20.43
CA PRO A 256 17.81 27.58 21.87
C PRO A 256 16.90 28.55 22.64
N ALA A 257 16.56 29.69 22.03
CA ALA A 257 15.71 30.72 22.63
C ALA A 257 14.27 30.23 22.94
N LEU A 258 13.79 29.18 22.25
CA LEU A 258 12.44 28.62 22.42
C LEU A 258 12.41 27.43 23.38
N ALA A 259 13.55 26.81 23.67
CA ALA A 259 13.62 25.53 24.38
C ALA A 259 12.96 25.56 25.76
N ASP A 260 13.20 26.62 26.54
CA ASP A 260 12.58 26.76 27.87
C ASP A 260 11.07 26.95 27.79
N SER A 261 10.59 27.69 26.79
CA SER A 261 9.16 27.95 26.60
C SER A 261 8.40 26.71 26.08
N LEU A 262 9.11 25.73 25.52
CA LEU A 262 8.56 24.44 25.07
C LEU A 262 8.46 23.39 26.18
N LYS A 263 9.06 23.62 27.35
CA LYS A 263 9.01 22.68 28.48
C LYS A 263 7.58 22.32 28.93
N PRO A 264 6.61 23.25 29.02
CA PRO A 264 5.23 22.89 29.36
C PRO A 264 4.58 21.94 28.36
N LEU A 265 4.77 22.20 27.05
CA LEU A 265 4.28 21.32 25.99
C LEU A 265 4.96 19.94 26.05
N ALA A 266 6.27 19.90 26.27
CA ALA A 266 7.00 18.65 26.42
C ALA A 266 6.52 17.85 27.64
N ALA A 267 6.28 18.52 28.78
CA ALA A 267 5.74 17.89 29.99
C ALA A 267 4.33 17.34 29.75
N TRP A 268 3.48 18.08 29.03
CA TRP A 268 2.15 17.60 28.66
C TRP A 268 2.19 16.36 27.77
N LYS A 269 3.02 16.36 26.72
CA LYS A 269 3.24 15.19 25.85
C LYS A 269 3.80 14.00 26.64
N HIS A 270 4.69 14.25 27.61
CA HIS A 270 5.18 13.22 28.51
C HIS A 270 4.09 12.65 29.42
N GLN A 271 3.18 13.48 29.95
CA GLN A 271 2.02 13.02 30.70
C GLN A 271 1.06 12.18 29.85
N LYS A 272 1.03 12.42 28.54
CA LYS A 272 0.35 11.56 27.55
C LYS A 272 1.11 10.27 27.25
N GLY A 273 2.25 9.99 27.88
CA GLY A 273 2.97 8.74 27.74
C GLY A 273 4.01 8.69 26.63
N TYR A 274 4.41 9.85 26.06
CA TYR A 274 5.52 9.91 25.12
C TYR A 274 6.88 10.10 25.83
N SER A 275 7.94 9.53 25.26
CA SER A 275 9.33 9.84 25.65
C SER A 275 9.76 11.11 24.91
N VAL A 276 9.65 12.27 25.55
CA VAL A 276 9.82 13.58 24.90
C VAL A 276 11.24 14.11 25.04
N ARG A 277 11.85 14.57 23.94
CA ARG A 277 13.15 15.24 23.94
C ARG A 277 13.10 16.55 23.17
N ILE A 278 13.50 17.64 23.83
CA ILE A 278 13.73 18.93 23.17
C ILE A 278 15.19 18.94 22.70
N VAL A 279 15.39 19.10 21.40
CA VAL A 279 16.68 19.17 20.73
C VAL A 279 16.86 20.58 20.21
N LYS A 280 17.85 21.29 20.73
CA LYS A 280 18.16 22.63 20.22
C LYS A 280 18.90 22.48 18.90
N THR A 281 18.72 23.40 17.95
CA THR A 281 19.49 23.40 16.70
C THR A 281 21.00 23.35 16.96
N THR A 282 21.48 24.02 18.02
CA THR A 282 22.88 24.03 18.44
C THR A 282 23.40 22.68 18.95
N ASP A 283 22.51 21.76 19.35
CA ASP A 283 22.90 20.39 19.71
C ASP A 283 23.18 19.54 18.45
N ILE A 284 22.71 20.00 17.27
CA ILE A 284 22.99 19.41 15.96
C ILE A 284 24.23 20.09 15.34
N ALA A 285 24.19 21.42 15.19
CA ALA A 285 25.28 22.27 14.73
C ALA A 285 24.98 23.76 15.02
N THR A 286 25.96 24.66 14.94
CA THR A 286 25.72 26.11 15.19
C THR A 286 24.60 26.69 14.32
N ASN A 287 24.58 26.34 13.03
CA ASN A 287 23.51 26.65 12.08
C ASN A 287 23.31 25.41 11.19
N PRO A 288 22.49 24.44 11.61
CA PRO A 288 22.44 23.14 10.93
C PRO A 288 21.79 23.30 9.55
N THR A 289 22.34 22.63 8.55
CA THR A 289 21.69 22.47 7.24
C THR A 289 20.56 21.45 7.33
N SER A 290 19.70 21.40 6.31
CA SER A 290 18.64 20.40 6.22
C SER A 290 19.18 18.97 6.26
N THR A 291 20.27 18.69 5.53
CA THR A 291 20.95 17.38 5.60
C THR A 291 21.46 17.05 6.99
N GLN A 292 21.94 18.02 7.77
CA GLN A 292 22.39 17.78 9.15
C GLN A 292 21.21 17.48 10.09
N ILE A 293 20.08 18.17 9.92
CA ILE A 293 18.84 17.87 10.66
C ILE A 293 18.34 16.47 10.31
N PHE A 294 18.26 16.13 9.02
CA PHE A 294 17.87 14.81 8.55
C PHE A 294 18.74 13.70 9.15
N ASN A 295 20.07 13.86 9.07
CA ASN A 295 21.00 12.86 9.62
C ASN A 295 20.85 12.71 11.14
N TYR A 296 20.55 13.79 11.86
CA TYR A 296 20.27 13.73 13.29
C TYR A 296 19.00 12.94 13.59
N ILE A 297 17.89 13.23 12.88
CA ILE A 297 16.62 12.51 13.02
C ILE A 297 16.81 11.03 12.69
N ARG A 298 17.47 10.71 11.57
CA ARG A 298 17.76 9.33 11.16
C ARG A 298 18.62 8.59 12.18
N THR A 299 19.65 9.24 12.72
CA THR A 299 20.48 8.64 13.77
C THR A 299 19.66 8.36 15.02
N ALA A 300 18.79 9.30 15.43
CA ALA A 300 17.91 9.12 16.56
C ALA A 300 16.92 7.95 16.34
N TYR A 301 16.34 7.84 15.14
CA TYR A 301 15.49 6.74 14.73
C TYR A 301 16.20 5.37 14.85
N GLN A 302 17.45 5.29 14.40
CA GLN A 302 18.19 4.02 14.35
C GLN A 302 18.83 3.62 15.68
N THR A 303 19.11 4.56 16.58
CA THR A 303 20.00 4.31 17.74
C THR A 303 19.40 4.60 19.10
N TRP A 304 18.30 5.35 19.19
CA TRP A 304 17.69 5.64 20.49
C TRP A 304 16.91 4.43 21.02
N ALA A 305 16.89 4.26 22.33
CA ALA A 305 16.08 3.23 22.99
C ALA A 305 14.58 3.40 22.72
N ASP A 306 14.11 4.66 22.70
CA ASP A 306 12.78 5.05 22.22
C ASP A 306 12.95 5.89 20.93
N PRO A 307 12.96 5.26 19.74
CA PRO A 307 13.06 5.99 18.47
C PRO A 307 11.94 7.02 18.32
N PRO A 308 12.20 8.22 17.78
CA PRO A 308 11.16 9.19 17.49
C PRO A 308 10.09 8.58 16.58
N GLU A 309 8.85 8.65 17.04
CA GLU A 309 7.62 8.41 16.27
C GLU A 309 7.08 9.71 15.70
N TYR A 310 7.27 10.80 16.45
CA TYR A 310 6.92 12.16 16.05
C TYR A 310 8.15 13.06 16.10
N VAL A 311 8.27 13.93 15.10
CA VAL A 311 9.21 15.06 15.09
C VAL A 311 8.40 16.33 14.87
N MET A 312 8.48 17.25 15.83
CA MET A 312 7.90 18.58 15.73
C MET A 312 8.99 19.62 15.56
N ILE A 313 9.05 20.23 14.40
CA ILE A 313 9.94 21.36 14.11
C ILE A 313 9.26 22.63 14.58
N VAL A 314 9.94 23.45 15.39
CA VAL A 314 9.41 24.71 15.91
C VAL A 314 10.29 25.85 15.41
N GLY A 315 9.74 26.62 14.47
CA GLY A 315 10.43 27.67 13.73
C GLY A 315 10.04 27.70 12.27
N ASP A 316 10.26 28.83 11.60
CA ASP A 316 10.00 28.99 10.17
C ASP A 316 11.22 28.59 9.30
N LYS A 317 11.03 28.52 7.99
CA LYS A 317 12.09 28.33 6.99
C LYS A 317 12.95 29.59 6.78
N ASP A 318 12.55 30.71 7.35
CA ASP A 318 13.30 31.96 7.38
C ASP A 318 13.15 32.65 8.76
N GLY A 319 13.37 33.97 8.81
CA GLY A 319 13.20 34.75 10.04
C GLY A 319 14.14 34.43 11.20
N THR A 320 13.71 34.83 12.40
CA THR A 320 14.53 34.78 13.63
C THR A 320 14.68 33.36 14.17
N PHE A 321 13.64 32.54 13.99
CA PHE A 321 13.60 31.15 14.45
C PHE A 321 13.84 30.15 13.33
N LEU A 322 14.66 30.52 12.35
CA LEU A 322 15.03 29.69 11.21
C LEU A 322 15.41 28.25 11.60
N VAL A 323 14.62 27.28 11.11
CA VAL A 323 14.98 25.87 11.03
C VAL A 323 14.77 25.43 9.58
N PRO A 324 15.83 25.11 8.82
CA PRO A 324 15.69 24.77 7.40
C PRO A 324 14.67 23.67 7.14
N ASP A 325 13.86 23.86 6.12
CA ASP A 325 13.08 22.79 5.48
C ASP A 325 14.00 21.89 4.64
N TYR A 326 13.49 20.76 4.16
CA TYR A 326 14.18 19.86 3.23
C TYR A 326 13.54 19.95 1.83
N PRO A 327 13.95 20.91 1.00
CA PRO A 327 13.24 21.23 -0.23
C PRO A 327 13.31 20.10 -1.26
N TYR A 328 12.24 19.97 -2.04
CA TYR A 328 12.21 19.19 -3.28
C TYR A 328 12.26 20.16 -4.46
N SER A 329 13.39 20.23 -5.15
CA SER A 329 13.65 21.25 -6.17
C SER A 329 13.46 22.66 -5.60
N SER A 330 12.58 23.48 -6.18
CA SER A 330 12.25 24.83 -5.69
C SER A 330 11.15 24.86 -4.63
N TYR A 331 10.56 23.71 -4.27
CA TYR A 331 9.42 23.65 -3.36
C TYR A 331 9.89 23.35 -1.94
N ALA A 332 9.44 24.19 -1.01
CA ALA A 332 9.67 23.96 0.41
C ALA A 332 8.90 22.73 0.89
N SER A 333 9.56 21.85 1.65
CA SER A 333 8.95 20.61 2.15
C SER A 333 9.66 20.12 3.39
N ASP A 334 8.93 19.51 4.31
CA ASP A 334 9.52 18.75 5.43
C ASP A 334 9.39 17.23 5.23
N HIS A 335 8.80 16.76 4.12
CA HIS A 335 8.49 15.34 3.89
C HIS A 335 9.73 14.45 3.98
N HIS A 336 10.86 14.88 3.43
CA HIS A 336 12.08 14.07 3.45
C HIS A 336 12.64 13.86 4.87
N TYR A 337 12.30 14.71 5.85
CA TYR A 337 12.64 14.45 7.25
C TYR A 337 11.91 13.23 7.83
N ALA A 338 10.83 12.78 7.19
CA ALA A 338 10.05 11.63 7.60
C ALA A 338 10.55 10.30 7.02
N CYS A 339 11.30 10.32 5.91
CA CYS A 339 11.75 9.12 5.18
C CYS A 339 13.18 8.75 5.61
N VAL A 340 13.31 8.07 6.75
CA VAL A 340 14.59 7.83 7.43
C VAL A 340 15.05 6.38 7.42
N ASP A 341 14.21 5.47 6.94
CA ASP A 341 14.51 4.06 6.70
C ASP A 341 14.33 3.74 5.21
N GLY A 342 15.10 2.76 4.73
CA GLY A 342 15.05 2.34 3.34
C GLY A 342 15.46 3.39 2.30
N THR A 343 15.00 3.17 1.06
CA THR A 343 15.27 4.00 -0.12
C THR A 343 14.01 4.59 -0.75
N ASP A 344 12.86 4.40 -0.13
CA ASP A 344 11.56 4.84 -0.64
C ASP A 344 11.12 6.18 -0.02
N TRP A 345 9.89 6.59 -0.35
CA TRP A 345 9.32 7.89 0.05
C TRP A 345 8.16 7.75 1.03
N LEU A 346 7.94 6.57 1.61
CA LEU A 346 6.96 6.43 2.67
C LEU A 346 7.52 7.02 3.97
N PRO A 347 6.70 7.78 4.73
CA PRO A 347 7.09 8.26 6.05
C PRO A 347 7.33 7.12 7.05
N ASP A 348 8.45 7.17 7.75
CA ASP A 348 8.76 6.34 8.93
C ASP A 348 8.48 7.08 10.26
N ILE A 349 8.31 8.40 10.19
CA ILE A 349 8.10 9.31 11.31
C ILE A 349 7.03 10.32 10.93
N PHE A 350 6.15 10.64 11.85
CA PHE A 350 5.24 11.77 11.67
C PHE A 350 5.99 13.09 11.89
N VAL A 351 6.22 13.84 10.82
CA VAL A 351 6.86 15.16 10.89
C VAL A 351 5.80 16.26 10.80
N ALA A 352 5.88 17.24 11.68
CA ALA A 352 5.06 18.44 11.64
C ALA A 352 5.90 19.69 11.95
N ARG A 353 5.50 20.83 11.38
CA ARG A 353 6.11 22.13 11.67
C ARG A 353 5.11 23.05 12.35
N LEU A 354 5.53 23.60 13.48
CA LEU A 354 4.93 24.77 14.11
C LEU A 354 5.70 26.01 13.63
N SER A 355 5.19 26.64 12.57
CA SER A 355 5.82 27.82 11.96
C SER A 355 5.64 29.04 12.87
N VAL A 356 6.76 29.60 13.31
CA VAL A 356 6.80 30.80 14.16
C VAL A 356 8.05 31.60 13.82
N ASP A 357 7.89 32.90 13.65
CA ASP A 357 8.99 33.84 13.39
C ASP A 357 9.20 34.84 14.52
N LEU A 358 8.19 35.00 15.38
CA LEU A 358 8.21 35.91 16.52
C LEU A 358 7.73 35.25 17.81
N MET A 359 8.25 35.72 18.94
CA MET A 359 7.85 35.23 20.27
C MET A 359 6.36 35.42 20.55
N SER A 360 5.71 36.41 19.94
CA SER A 360 4.27 36.65 20.07
C SER A 360 3.45 35.53 19.43
N GLU A 361 3.85 35.05 18.26
CA GLU A 361 3.18 33.95 17.54
C GLU A 361 3.35 32.65 18.31
N PHE A 362 4.59 32.39 18.76
CA PHE A 362 4.91 31.23 19.58
C PHE A 362 4.02 31.13 20.84
N ARG A 363 3.76 32.24 21.52
CA ARG A 363 2.91 32.25 22.73
C ARG A 363 1.43 31.94 22.47
N VAL A 364 0.94 32.14 21.25
CA VAL A 364 -0.43 31.78 20.86
C VAL A 364 -0.52 30.29 20.50
N ALA A 365 0.55 29.76 19.91
CA ALA A 365 0.58 28.40 19.37
C ALA A 365 0.80 27.28 20.41
N VAL A 366 1.31 27.60 21.61
CA VAL A 366 1.82 26.62 22.59
C VAL A 366 1.12 26.68 23.93
#